data_AF-A0A949PG54-F1
#
_entry.id   AF-A0A949PG54-F1
#
_cell.length_a   1.000
_cell.length_b   1.000
_cell.length_c   1.000
_cell.angle_alpha   90.00
_cell.angle_beta   90.00
_cell.angle_gamma   90.00
#
_symmetry.space_group_name_H-M   'P 1'
#
loop_
_entity.id
_entity.type
_entity.pdbx_description
1 polymer ?
#
loop_
_entity_poly.entity_id
_entity_poly.type
_entity_poly.pdbx_seq_one_letter_code
_entity_poly.pdbx_strand_id
1 'polypeptide(L)'
;CALLAGPHTENFKEVVETLDAAKAVDIVSDAMELASRVSALLADDAKRATQAARAAQAAQDLAGVTDKVWDHIVSLLPNEPSSTTSAPTGDQS
;
A
#
# COMPACT_ATOMS: atom_id res chain seq x y z
N CYS A 1 8.49 13.24 1.34
CA CYS A 1 9.09 14.05 2.42
C CYS A 1 9.63 13.11 3.50
N ALA A 2 10.38 13.64 4.47
CA ALA A 2 10.74 12.89 5.68
C ALA A 2 9.48 12.59 6.51
N LEU A 3 9.36 11.37 7.05
CA LEU A 3 8.14 10.89 7.73
C LEU A 3 8.39 10.67 9.22
N LEU A 4 7.43 11.12 10.03
CA LEU A 4 7.33 10.83 11.46
C LEU A 4 5.91 10.31 11.72
N ALA A 5 5.78 9.30 12.59
CA ALA A 5 4.49 8.78 13.01
C ALA A 5 4.45 8.53 14.52
N GLY A 6 3.25 8.58 15.11
CA GLY A 6 3.04 8.14 16.49
C GLY A 6 3.13 6.61 16.62
N PRO A 7 3.07 6.06 17.86
CA PRO A 7 3.21 4.62 18.08
C PRO A 7 1.98 3.81 17.65
N HIS A 8 0.82 4.45 17.54
CA HIS A 8 -0.46 3.82 17.21
C HIS A 8 -0.63 3.69 15.69
N THR A 9 -0.11 2.59 15.15
CA THR A 9 -0.01 2.34 13.70
C THR A 9 -0.81 1.11 13.26
N GLU A 10 -1.67 0.59 14.13
CA GLU A 10 -2.36 -0.69 13.97
C GLU A 10 -3.17 -0.78 12.68
N ASN A 11 -3.82 0.31 12.28
CA ASN A 11 -4.60 0.41 11.04
C ASN A 11 -3.76 0.37 9.76
N PHE A 12 -2.46 0.64 9.87
CA PHE A 12 -1.52 0.73 8.74
C PHE A 12 -0.26 -0.08 9.01
N LYS A 13 -0.36 -1.12 9.85
CA LYS A 13 0.78 -1.83 10.44
C LYS A 13 1.79 -2.29 9.38
N GLU A 14 1.32 -2.98 8.35
CA GLU A 14 2.18 -3.52 7.29
C GLU A 14 2.92 -2.43 6.51
N VAL A 15 2.25 -1.33 6.19
CA VAL A 15 2.86 -0.19 5.48
C VAL A 15 3.90 0.49 6.37
N VAL A 16 3.59 0.69 7.65
CA VAL A 16 4.51 1.32 8.59
C VAL A 16 5.72 0.42 8.88
N GLU A 17 5.53 -0.89 9.05
CA GLU A 17 6.63 -1.86 9.20
C GLU A 17 7.55 -1.87 7.98
N THR A 18 6.98 -1.76 6.77
CA THR A 18 7.77 -1.64 5.54
C THR A 18 8.59 -0.35 5.52
N LEU A 19 7.98 0.78 5.90
CA LEU A 19 8.66 2.07 5.97
C LEU A 19 9.76 2.09 7.06
N ASP A 20 9.51 1.49 8.22
CA ASP A 20 10.45 1.44 9.34
C ASP A 20 11.66 0.56 8.99
N ALA A 21 11.41 -0.63 8.40
CA ALA A 21 12.46 -1.51 7.89
C ALA A 21 13.36 -0.80 6.85
N ALA A 22 12.77 0.07 6.02
CA ALA A 22 13.48 0.90 5.05
C ALA A 22 14.17 2.14 5.66
N LYS A 23 14.03 2.38 6.98
CA LYS A 23 14.48 3.61 7.67
C LYS A 23 13.91 4.87 7.01
N ALA A 24 12.66 4.77 6.58
CA ALA A 24 11.91 5.79 5.86
C ALA A 24 10.93 6.58 6.76
N VAL A 25 10.64 6.07 7.95
CA VAL A 25 9.83 6.72 8.98
C VAL A 25 10.54 6.60 10.32
N ASP A 26 10.47 7.63 11.18
CA ASP A 26 10.80 7.47 12.60
C ASP A 26 9.48 7.41 13.40
N ILE A 27 9.34 6.39 14.25
CA ILE A 27 8.22 6.29 15.20
C ILE A 27 8.58 7.05 16.48
N VAL A 28 7.74 8.01 16.86
CA VAL A 28 7.94 8.87 18.03
C VAL A 28 6.89 8.59 19.09
N SER A 29 7.29 8.54 20.35
CA SER A 29 6.40 8.10 21.44
C SER A 29 5.62 9.24 22.11
N ASP A 30 6.15 10.46 22.05
CA ASP A 30 5.58 11.62 22.71
C ASP A 30 5.93 12.95 22.04
N ALA A 31 5.41 14.05 22.59
CA ALA A 31 5.60 15.39 22.07
C ALA A 31 7.05 15.90 22.18
N MET A 32 7.80 15.48 23.20
CA MET A 32 9.19 15.88 23.39
C MET A 32 10.08 15.22 22.34
N GLU A 33 9.87 13.93 22.10
CA GLU A 33 10.56 13.21 21.02
C GLU A 33 10.18 13.80 19.66
N LEU A 34 8.90 14.05 19.40
CA LEU A 34 8.45 14.68 18.15
C LEU A 34 9.17 16.02 17.90
N ALA A 35 9.20 16.91 18.90
CA ALA A 35 9.88 18.20 18.78
C ALA A 35 11.38 18.05 18.48
N SER A 36 12.04 17.11 19.16
CA SER A 36 13.46 16.79 18.93
C SER A 36 13.71 16.28 17.51
N ARG A 37 12.89 15.33 17.02
CA ARG A 37 13.02 14.76 15.68
C ARG A 37 12.75 15.78 14.57
N VAL A 38 11.71 16.59 14.72
CA VAL A 38 11.39 17.68 13.79
C VAL A 38 12.55 18.67 13.73
N SER A 39 13.08 19.09 14.88
CA SER A 39 14.22 20.01 14.94
C SER A 39 15.45 19.43 14.23
N ALA A 40 15.75 18.14 14.45
CA ALA A 40 16.85 17.46 13.78
C ALA A 40 16.68 17.35 12.26
N LEU A 41 15.45 17.12 11.77
CA LEU A 41 15.16 17.06 10.33
C LEU A 41 15.19 18.45 9.67
N LEU A 42 14.83 19.51 10.40
CA LEU A 42 14.88 20.88 9.90
C LEU A 42 16.31 21.43 9.89
N ALA A 43 17.17 20.99 10.82
CA ALA A 43 18.56 21.40 10.91
C ALA A 43 19.48 20.70 9.90
N ASP A 44 19.08 19.54 9.36
CA ASP A 44 19.89 18.74 8.44
C ASP A 44 19.11 18.36 7.17
N ASP A 45 19.33 19.15 6.13
CA ASP A 45 18.74 18.96 4.80
C ASP A 45 19.13 17.62 4.16
N ALA A 46 20.36 17.16 4.36
CA ALA A 46 20.84 15.92 3.77
C ALA A 46 20.16 14.71 4.41
N LYS A 47 20.04 14.71 5.75
CA LYS A 47 19.29 13.70 6.49
C LYS A 47 17.82 13.69 6.08
N ARG A 48 17.19 14.86 5.97
CA ARG A 48 15.80 15.00 5.55
C ARG A 48 15.57 14.47 4.13
N ALA A 49 16.43 14.84 3.18
CA ALA A 49 16.37 14.35 1.81
C ALA A 49 16.58 12.83 1.73
N THR A 50 17.51 12.28 2.51
CA THR A 50 17.77 10.84 2.56
C THR A 50 16.56 10.05 3.04
N GLN A 51 15.92 10.47 4.14
CA GLN A 51 14.71 9.79 4.63
C GLN A 51 13.56 9.94 3.63
N ALA A 52 13.41 11.12 3.02
CA ALA A 52 12.39 11.35 1.99
C ALA A 52 12.57 10.44 0.76
N ALA A 53 13.81 10.22 0.32
CA ALA A 53 14.11 9.32 -0.79
C ALA A 53 13.77 7.87 -0.45
N ARG A 54 14.10 7.42 0.76
CA ARG A 54 13.73 6.07 1.25
C ARG A 54 12.22 5.88 1.31
N ALA A 55 11.49 6.87 1.81
CA ALA A 55 10.03 6.84 1.83
C ALA A 55 9.43 6.77 0.43
N ALA A 56 9.97 7.54 -0.51
CA ALA A 56 9.53 7.49 -1.90
C ALA A 56 9.81 6.13 -2.55
N GLN A 57 10.95 5.50 -2.25
CA GLN A 57 11.28 4.17 -2.77
C GLN A 57 10.36 3.10 -2.18
N ALA A 58 10.18 3.08 -0.86
CA ALA A 58 9.29 2.11 -0.20
C ALA A 58 7.84 2.22 -0.71
N ALA A 59 7.36 3.44 -0.98
CA ALA A 59 6.04 3.64 -1.57
C ALA A 59 5.95 3.12 -3.01
N GLN A 60 7.02 3.23 -3.81
CA GLN A 60 7.08 2.65 -5.16
C GLN A 60 7.08 1.12 -5.12
N ASP A 61 7.76 0.53 -4.14
CA ASP A 61 7.79 -0.94 -3.98
C ASP A 61 6.41 -1.51 -3.61
N LEU A 62 5.58 -0.71 -2.94
CA LEU A 62 4.18 -1.00 -2.62
C LEU A 62 3.20 -0.62 -3.75
N ALA A 63 3.67 -0.02 -4.85
CA ALA A 63 2.81 0.36 -5.97
C ALA A 63 2.32 -0.87 -6.76
N GLY A 64 1.32 -0.66 -7.63
CA GLY A 64 0.76 -1.72 -8.47
C GLY A 64 -0.14 -2.72 -7.75
N VAL A 65 -0.46 -2.50 -6.47
CA VAL A 65 -1.43 -3.33 -5.72
C VAL A 65 -2.82 -3.25 -6.37
N THR A 66 -3.23 -2.09 -6.86
CA THR A 66 -4.52 -1.93 -7.55
C THR A 66 -4.61 -2.83 -8.78
N ASP A 67 -3.58 -2.86 -9.62
CA ASP A 67 -3.55 -3.70 -10.83
C ASP A 67 -3.53 -5.19 -10.46
N LYS A 68 -2.73 -5.58 -9.47
CA LYS A 68 -2.69 -6.97 -8.97
C LYS A 68 -4.03 -7.42 -8.39
N VAL A 69 -4.70 -6.56 -7.62
CA VAL A 69 -6.03 -6.82 -7.07
C VAL A 69 -7.05 -6.93 -8.19
N TRP A 70 -6.98 -6.04 -9.17
CA TRP A 70 -7.85 -6.07 -10.35
C TRP A 70 -7.68 -7.38 -11.13
N ASP A 71 -6.46 -7.78 -11.45
CA ASP A 71 -6.16 -9.04 -12.14
C ASP A 71 -6.69 -10.24 -11.36
N HIS A 72 -6.55 -10.21 -10.03
CA HIS A 72 -7.07 -11.26 -9.17
C HIS A 72 -8.60 -11.31 -9.20
N ILE A 73 -9.28 -10.16 -9.09
CA ILE A 73 -10.75 -10.08 -9.18
C ILE A 73 -11.23 -10.61 -10.53
N VAL A 74 -10.61 -10.16 -11.63
CA VAL A 74 -10.96 -10.62 -12.99
C VAL A 74 -10.84 -12.14 -13.11
N SER A 75 -9.81 -12.75 -12.52
CA SER A 75 -9.62 -14.22 -12.54
C SER A 75 -10.73 -15.00 -11.82
N LEU A 76 -11.45 -14.35 -10.90
CA LEU A 76 -12.52 -14.95 -10.11
C LEU A 76 -13.90 -14.73 -10.73
N LEU A 77 -14.02 -13.86 -11.75
CA LEU A 77 -15.28 -13.65 -12.44
C LEU A 77 -15.65 -14.90 -13.24
N PRO A 78 -16.91 -15.37 -13.19
CA PRO A 78 -17.34 -16.49 -13.99
C PRO A 78 -17.23 -16.14 -15.48
N ASN A 79 -16.66 -17.05 -16.27
CA ASN A 79 -16.84 -17.01 -17.72
C ASN A 79 -18.33 -17.23 -17.99
N GLU A 80 -18.95 -16.35 -18.78
CA GLU A 80 -20.34 -16.45 -19.21
C GLU A 80 -20.68 -17.92 -19.57
N PRO A 81 -21.78 -18.49 -19.07
CA PRO A 81 -22.15 -19.84 -19.44
C PRO A 81 -22.39 -19.90 -20.95
N SER A 82 -21.57 -20.71 -21.64
CA SER A 82 -21.80 -21.07 -23.04
C SER A 82 -23.25 -21.41 -23.22
N SER A 83 -23.96 -20.63 -24.04
CA SER A 83 -25.38 -20.83 -24.30
C SER A 83 -25.58 -22.27 -24.78
N THR A 84 -26.10 -23.14 -23.92
CA THR A 84 -26.53 -24.47 -24.31
C THR A 84 -27.79 -24.28 -25.13
N THR A 85 -27.61 -24.19 -26.45
CA THR A 85 -28.68 -24.33 -27.44
C THR A 85 -29.34 -25.68 -27.20
N SER A 86 -30.44 -25.69 -26.46
CA SER A 86 -31.40 -26.79 -26.46
C SER A 86 -32.37 -26.54 -27.61
N ALA A 87 -32.16 -27.28 -28.71
CA ALA A 87 -33.13 -27.37 -29.79
C ALA A 87 -34.42 -28.03 -29.26
N PRO A 88 -35.63 -27.53 -29.60
CA PRO A 88 -36.83 -28.30 -29.39
C PRO A 88 -36.94 -29.36 -30.49
N THR A 89 -36.62 -30.59 -30.13
CA THR A 89 -37.01 -31.79 -30.88
C THR A 89 -38.54 -31.87 -30.87
N GLY A 90 -39.12 -32.08 -32.05
CA GLY A 90 -40.53 -31.85 -32.33
C GLY A 90 -41.54 -32.71 -31.57
N ASP A 91 -42.80 -32.30 -31.70
CA ASP A 91 -43.93 -33.21 -31.68
C ASP A 91 -44.82 -32.87 -32.88
N GLN A 92 -44.91 -33.83 -33.80
CA GLN A 92 -45.91 -33.89 -34.84
C GLN A 92 -46.97 -34.89 -34.36
N SER A 93 -48.20 -34.42 -34.13
CA SER A 93 -49.45 -35.17 -34.31
C SER A 93 -50.65 -34.21 -34.25
#